data_AF-A0AAV5AU69-F1
#
_entry.id   AF-A0AAV5AU69-F1
#
_cell.length_a   1.000
_cell.length_b   1.000
_cell.length_c   1.000
_cell.angle_alpha   90.00
_cell.angle_beta   90.00
_cell.angle_gamma   90.00
#
_symmetry.space_group_name_H-M   'P 1'
#
loop_
_entity.id
_entity.type
_entity.pdbx_description
1 polymer ?
#
loop_
_entity_poly.entity_id
_entity_poly.type
_entity_poly.pdbx_seq_one_letter_code
_entity_poly.pdbx_strand_id
1 'polypeptide(L)'
;MSENQIQNEKNQSPKKKNQHISVEEWIQKMRLAFSNGKLPNIQEQVKPLGYTLEALDELYAKVVRLEELHQVQKTEYAKQYAATSKFDQKFAEINELYSKHLAFCKILFKGDKLAASSLDFSGKRKMAYSDWLVQVGNFYSQLLKNPIFMSKLQTISIKEEDLKMVQDKLSEIIFLKETQKKETAQAQKSTEIRDKYFNELHKQYIDFVAYAKVALSQAQDLEALGIVTKRN
;
A
#
# COMPACT_ATOMS: atom_id res chain seq x y z
N MET A 1 -27.92 8.77 -52.60
CA MET A 1 -27.40 9.91 -51.81
C MET A 1 -27.34 9.46 -50.35
N SER A 2 -26.24 8.98 -49.77
CA SER A 2 -24.87 8.89 -50.25
C SER A 2 -24.14 7.77 -49.48
N GLU A 3 -23.62 6.80 -50.22
CA GLU A 3 -22.57 5.89 -49.79
C GLU A 3 -21.28 6.72 -49.62
N ASN A 4 -21.00 7.22 -48.41
CA ASN A 4 -19.68 7.79 -48.10
C ASN A 4 -19.41 7.98 -46.59
N GLN A 5 -19.63 6.93 -45.80
CA GLN A 5 -19.18 6.90 -44.40
C GLN A 5 -18.42 5.63 -43.99
N ILE A 6 -18.03 4.78 -44.95
CA ILE A 6 -17.25 3.57 -44.67
C ILE A 6 -15.89 3.69 -45.38
N GLN A 7 -15.03 4.62 -44.95
CA GLN A 7 -13.63 4.59 -45.40
C GLN A 7 -12.59 5.34 -44.55
N ASN A 8 -12.90 5.74 -43.29
CA ASN A 8 -11.94 6.49 -42.47
C ASN A 8 -11.55 5.83 -41.13
N GLU A 9 -11.46 4.50 -41.09
CA GLU A 9 -11.00 3.75 -39.90
C GLU A 9 -9.65 3.02 -40.05
N LYS A 10 -8.88 3.27 -41.11
CA LYS A 10 -7.55 2.64 -41.27
C LYS A 10 -6.42 3.67 -41.34
N ASN A 11 -6.19 4.39 -40.25
CA ASN A 11 -4.86 4.91 -39.92
C ASN A 11 -4.81 5.48 -38.49
N GLN A 12 -4.73 4.59 -37.51
CA GLN A 12 -4.17 4.95 -36.21
C GLN A 12 -2.98 4.04 -35.95
N SER A 13 -1.78 4.56 -36.23
CA SER A 13 -0.53 3.94 -35.81
C SER A 13 -0.57 3.74 -34.29
N PRO A 14 -0.20 2.57 -33.75
CA PRO A 14 -0.27 2.32 -32.32
C PRO A 14 0.70 3.25 -31.59
N LYS A 15 0.17 4.15 -30.75
CA LYS A 15 0.96 4.96 -29.81
C LYS A 15 1.79 4.00 -28.95
N LYS A 16 3.13 4.13 -29.02
CA LYS A 16 4.09 3.42 -28.15
C LYS A 16 3.63 3.55 -26.70
N LYS A 17 3.23 2.45 -26.07
CA LYS A 17 2.99 2.40 -24.62
C LYS A 17 4.33 2.68 -23.95
N ASN A 18 4.44 3.78 -23.20
CA ASN A 18 5.56 3.99 -22.29
C ASN A 18 5.56 2.85 -21.28
N GLN A 19 6.51 1.92 -21.44
CA GLN A 19 6.63 0.75 -20.60
C GLN A 19 7.20 1.20 -19.25
N HIS A 20 6.39 1.14 -18.20
CA HIS A 20 6.84 1.47 -16.85
C HIS A 20 7.79 0.38 -16.36
N ILE A 21 9.06 0.73 -16.16
CA ILE A 21 10.11 -0.17 -15.65
C ILE A 21 9.97 -0.25 -14.12
N SER A 22 9.93 -1.45 -13.55
CA SER A 22 9.84 -1.62 -12.10
C SER A 22 11.18 -1.32 -11.40
N VAL A 23 11.15 -1.08 -10.08
CA VAL A 23 12.38 -0.91 -9.30
C VAL A 23 13.24 -2.17 -9.35
N GLU A 24 12.64 -3.36 -9.32
CA GLU A 24 13.34 -4.63 -9.49
C GLU A 24 14.06 -4.72 -10.84
N GLU A 25 13.40 -4.32 -11.93
CA GLU A 25 14.02 -4.33 -13.26
C GLU A 25 15.19 -3.32 -13.33
N TRP A 26 15.06 -2.16 -12.69
CA TRP A 26 16.16 -1.21 -12.56
C TRP A 26 17.33 -1.76 -11.74
N ILE A 27 17.07 -2.43 -10.61
CA ILE A 27 18.09 -3.09 -9.80
C ILE A 27 18.88 -4.08 -10.67
N GLN A 28 18.20 -4.91 -11.48
CA GLN A 28 18.86 -5.86 -12.37
C GLN A 28 19.69 -5.17 -13.45
N LYS A 29 19.17 -4.10 -14.06
CA LYS A 29 19.91 -3.29 -15.05
C LYS A 29 21.18 -2.67 -14.47
N MET A 30 21.08 -2.05 -13.30
CA MET A 30 22.24 -1.45 -12.62
C MET A 30 23.26 -2.51 -12.22
N ARG A 31 22.80 -3.65 -11.68
CA ARG A 31 23.65 -4.79 -11.31
C ARG A 31 24.46 -5.29 -12.50
N LEU A 32 23.78 -5.54 -13.62
CA LEU A 32 24.41 -6.02 -14.85
C LEU A 32 25.44 -5.02 -15.36
N ALA A 33 25.07 -3.74 -15.45
CA ALA A 33 25.94 -2.69 -15.96
C ALA A 33 27.22 -2.53 -15.11
N PHE A 34 27.10 -2.44 -13.79
CA PHE A 34 28.29 -2.27 -12.94
C PHE A 34 29.11 -3.55 -12.79
N SER A 35 28.49 -4.74 -12.87
CA SER A 35 29.22 -6.00 -12.93
C SER A 35 30.03 -6.11 -14.23
N ASN A 36 29.40 -5.87 -15.36
CA ASN A 36 30.01 -6.06 -16.67
C ASN A 36 30.93 -4.91 -17.09
N GLY A 37 30.80 -3.74 -16.45
CA GLY A 37 31.78 -2.66 -16.55
C GLY A 37 33.20 -3.11 -16.22
N LYS A 38 33.35 -4.15 -15.39
CA LYS A 38 34.63 -4.71 -14.95
C LYS A 38 35.25 -5.71 -15.94
N LEU A 39 34.54 -6.07 -17.02
CA LEU A 39 35.10 -6.95 -18.06
C LEU A 39 36.30 -6.27 -18.74
N PRO A 40 37.42 -6.96 -19.03
CA PRO A 40 38.64 -6.32 -19.50
C PRO A 40 38.45 -5.38 -20.71
N ASN A 41 37.71 -5.81 -21.72
CA ASN A 41 37.41 -5.04 -22.93
C ASN A 41 36.61 -3.75 -22.66
N ILE A 42 35.76 -3.73 -21.63
CA ILE A 42 34.99 -2.55 -21.23
C ILE A 42 35.80 -1.70 -20.26
N GLN A 43 36.48 -2.33 -19.31
CA GLN A 43 37.21 -1.67 -18.24
C GLN A 43 38.35 -0.81 -18.76
N GLU A 44 39.05 -1.24 -19.81
CA GLU A 44 40.08 -0.44 -20.48
C GLU A 44 39.54 0.91 -21.00
N GLN A 45 38.26 0.96 -21.40
CA GLN A 45 37.63 2.15 -21.97
C GLN A 45 36.97 3.06 -20.93
N VAL A 46 36.40 2.49 -19.86
CA VAL A 46 35.67 3.28 -18.84
C VAL A 46 36.56 3.74 -17.69
N LYS A 47 37.71 3.09 -17.46
CA LYS A 47 38.68 3.48 -16.40
C LYS A 47 39.17 4.92 -16.54
N PRO A 48 39.57 5.43 -17.73
CA PRO A 48 39.98 6.83 -17.90
C PRO A 48 38.89 7.86 -17.57
N LEU A 49 37.63 7.44 -17.56
CA LEU A 49 36.46 8.27 -17.24
C LEU A 49 36.13 8.28 -15.74
N GLY A 50 36.96 7.63 -14.92
CA GLY A 50 36.80 7.56 -13.46
C GLY A 50 36.11 6.29 -12.96
N TYR A 51 35.69 5.38 -13.84
CA TYR A 51 35.09 4.09 -13.46
C TYR A 51 36.18 3.02 -13.27
N THR A 52 36.98 3.15 -12.20
CA THR A 52 37.92 2.10 -11.81
C THR A 52 37.19 0.85 -11.29
N LEU A 53 37.90 -0.25 -11.09
CA LEU A 53 37.31 -1.47 -10.52
C LEU A 53 36.72 -1.18 -9.13
N GLU A 54 37.43 -0.40 -8.33
CA GLU A 54 37.01 0.03 -7.00
C GLU A 54 35.73 0.88 -7.07
N ALA A 55 35.68 1.85 -7.99
CA ALA A 55 34.49 2.69 -8.17
C ALA A 55 33.26 1.87 -8.64
N LEU A 56 33.47 0.87 -9.51
CA LEU A 56 32.40 -0.03 -9.95
C LEU A 56 31.94 -0.98 -8.84
N ASP A 57 32.86 -1.45 -7.98
CA ASP A 57 32.51 -2.24 -6.81
C ASP A 57 31.72 -1.43 -5.77
N GLU A 58 32.07 -0.15 -5.57
CA GLU A 58 31.27 0.77 -4.75
C GLU A 58 29.85 0.97 -5.31
N LEU A 59 29.71 1.18 -6.62
CA LEU A 59 28.41 1.31 -7.28
C LEU A 59 27.60 0.01 -7.19
N TYR A 60 28.26 -1.14 -7.36
CA TYR A 60 27.62 -2.44 -7.20
C TYR A 60 27.14 -2.66 -5.75
N ALA A 61 27.94 -2.29 -4.74
CA ALA A 61 27.53 -2.35 -3.34
C ALA A 61 26.30 -1.47 -3.07
N LYS A 62 26.20 -0.30 -3.72
CA LYS A 62 24.99 0.52 -3.66
C LYS A 62 23.77 -0.20 -4.28
N VAL A 63 23.93 -0.93 -5.38
CA VAL A 63 22.82 -1.73 -5.95
C VAL A 63 22.35 -2.81 -4.96
N VAL A 64 23.27 -3.50 -4.28
CA VAL A 64 22.91 -4.48 -3.24
C VAL A 64 22.13 -3.79 -2.11
N ARG A 65 22.59 -2.63 -1.65
CA ARG A 65 21.87 -1.86 -0.63
C ARG A 65 20.47 -1.43 -1.08
N LEU A 66 20.31 -1.01 -2.33
CA LEU A 66 19.00 -0.67 -2.89
C LEU A 66 18.05 -1.88 -2.88
N GLU A 67 18.56 -3.07 -3.21
CA GLU A 67 17.78 -4.33 -3.16
C GLU A 67 17.33 -4.66 -1.74
N GLU A 68 18.20 -4.52 -0.74
CA GLU A 68 17.84 -4.67 0.68
C GLU A 68 16.74 -3.70 1.10
N LEU A 69 16.88 -2.40 0.76
CA LEU A 69 15.88 -1.38 1.07
C LEU A 69 14.53 -1.69 0.40
N HIS A 70 14.58 -2.21 -0.81
CA HIS A 70 13.38 -2.62 -1.52
C HIS A 70 12.70 -3.83 -0.85
N GLN A 71 13.47 -4.82 -0.38
CA GLN A 71 12.94 -5.96 0.36
C GLN A 71 12.36 -5.56 1.73
N VAL A 72 12.99 -4.61 2.42
CA VAL A 72 12.43 -4.01 3.64
C VAL A 72 11.07 -3.37 3.33
N GLN A 73 10.99 -2.56 2.28
CA GLN A 73 9.73 -1.92 1.89
C GLN A 73 8.61 -2.93 1.58
N LYS A 74 8.91 -4.02 0.85
CA LYS A 74 7.94 -5.11 0.61
C LYS A 74 7.44 -5.74 1.91
N THR A 75 8.34 -5.92 2.88
CA THR A 75 8.02 -6.47 4.20
C THR A 75 7.09 -5.54 4.98
N GLU A 76 7.36 -4.24 4.98
CA GLU A 76 6.51 -3.25 5.67
C GLU A 76 5.10 -3.15 5.04
N TYR A 77 4.99 -3.23 3.70
CA TYR A 77 3.68 -3.31 3.04
C TYR A 77 2.91 -4.58 3.41
N ALA A 78 3.58 -5.73 3.49
CA ALA A 78 2.94 -6.97 3.92
C ALA A 78 2.36 -6.84 5.35
N LYS A 79 3.09 -6.21 6.27
CA LYS A 79 2.59 -5.90 7.62
C LYS A 79 1.42 -4.93 7.60
N GLN A 80 1.49 -3.86 6.80
CA GLN A 80 0.39 -2.91 6.63
C GLN A 80 -0.89 -3.61 6.13
N TYR A 81 -0.77 -4.49 5.13
CA TYR A 81 -1.92 -5.24 4.60
C TYR A 81 -2.49 -6.19 5.65
N ALA A 82 -1.65 -6.91 6.37
CA ALA A 82 -2.10 -7.80 7.45
C ALA A 82 -2.82 -7.02 8.57
N ALA A 83 -2.28 -5.87 8.99
CA ALA A 83 -2.90 -5.02 10.00
C ALA A 83 -4.24 -4.44 9.53
N THR A 84 -4.31 -4.01 8.26
CA THR A 84 -5.54 -3.51 7.64
C THR A 84 -6.62 -4.59 7.59
N SER A 85 -6.27 -5.78 7.11
CA SER A 85 -7.21 -6.90 7.05
C SER A 85 -7.76 -7.27 8.42
N LYS A 86 -6.93 -7.28 9.47
CA LYS A 86 -7.38 -7.54 10.84
C LYS A 86 -8.33 -6.46 11.36
N PHE A 87 -8.00 -5.20 11.13
CA PHE A 87 -8.87 -4.08 11.49
C PHE A 87 -10.23 -4.17 10.77
N ASP A 88 -10.23 -4.39 9.45
CA ASP A 88 -11.43 -4.43 8.63
C ASP A 88 -12.34 -5.60 9.03
N GLN A 89 -11.76 -6.79 9.28
CA GLN A 89 -12.50 -7.94 9.78
C GLN A 89 -13.18 -7.64 11.12
N LYS A 90 -12.43 -7.06 12.07
CA LYS A 90 -12.98 -6.71 13.39
C LYS A 90 -14.05 -5.62 13.30
N PHE A 91 -13.84 -4.64 12.43
CA PHE A 91 -14.81 -3.57 12.18
C PHE A 91 -16.12 -4.14 11.65
N ALA A 92 -16.05 -5.03 10.64
CA ALA A 92 -17.21 -5.69 10.07
C ALA A 92 -17.96 -6.52 11.12
N GLU A 93 -17.24 -7.33 11.91
CA GLU A 93 -17.80 -8.15 12.99
C GLU A 93 -18.59 -7.29 14.00
N ILE A 94 -18.00 -6.20 14.50
CA ILE A 94 -18.66 -5.31 15.46
C ILE A 94 -19.86 -4.62 14.79
N ASN A 95 -19.71 -4.18 13.55
CA ASN A 95 -20.76 -3.46 12.85
C ASN A 95 -21.98 -4.35 12.56
N GLU A 96 -21.77 -5.63 12.27
CA GLU A 96 -22.84 -6.62 12.11
C GLU A 96 -23.61 -6.82 13.42
N LEU A 97 -22.89 -7.06 14.53
CA LEU A 97 -23.50 -7.20 15.87
C LEU A 97 -24.27 -5.94 16.27
N TYR A 98 -23.65 -4.78 16.07
CA TYR A 98 -24.28 -3.49 16.34
C TYR A 98 -25.55 -3.31 15.53
N SER A 99 -25.51 -3.57 14.22
CA SER A 99 -26.68 -3.42 13.33
C SER A 99 -27.83 -4.33 13.76
N LYS A 100 -27.53 -5.57 14.15
CA LYS A 100 -28.51 -6.53 14.65
C LYS A 100 -29.13 -6.07 15.97
N HIS A 101 -28.31 -5.70 16.96
CA HIS A 101 -28.80 -5.23 18.26
C HIS A 101 -29.60 -3.92 18.14
N LEU A 102 -29.16 -3.03 17.25
CA LEU A 102 -29.87 -1.80 16.93
C LEU A 102 -31.27 -2.09 16.35
N ALA A 103 -31.39 -3.04 15.43
CA ALA A 103 -32.66 -3.46 14.87
C ALA A 103 -33.61 -4.01 15.94
N PHE A 104 -33.10 -4.84 16.86
CA PHE A 104 -33.90 -5.32 17.99
C PHE A 104 -34.35 -4.19 18.91
N CYS A 105 -33.47 -3.25 19.23
CA CYS A 105 -33.83 -2.09 20.04
C CYS A 105 -34.94 -1.26 19.38
N LYS A 106 -34.87 -1.03 18.06
CA LYS A 106 -35.93 -0.33 17.33
C LYS A 106 -37.30 -1.01 17.46
N ILE A 107 -37.33 -2.34 17.55
CA ILE A 107 -38.55 -3.12 17.72
C ILE A 107 -39.03 -3.06 19.19
N LEU A 108 -38.16 -3.38 20.15
CA LEU A 108 -38.50 -3.45 21.58
C LEU A 108 -38.85 -2.11 22.22
N PHE A 109 -38.28 -1.03 21.69
CA PHE A 109 -38.50 0.34 22.16
C PHE A 109 -39.34 1.16 21.17
N LYS A 110 -40.14 0.51 20.33
CA LYS A 110 -41.03 1.21 19.40
C LYS A 110 -41.97 2.16 20.16
N GLY A 111 -41.95 3.43 19.78
CA GLY A 111 -42.75 4.49 20.42
C GLY A 111 -42.16 5.08 21.70
N ASP A 112 -41.07 4.51 22.23
CA ASP A 112 -40.37 5.01 23.39
C ASP A 112 -39.39 6.12 22.98
N LYS A 113 -39.81 7.37 23.15
CA LYS A 113 -39.01 8.56 22.80
C LYS A 113 -37.75 8.68 23.65
N LEU A 114 -37.79 8.26 24.91
CA LEU A 114 -36.66 8.33 25.81
C LEU A 114 -35.58 7.33 25.35
N ALA A 115 -35.96 6.08 25.10
CA ALA A 115 -35.05 5.09 24.54
C ALA A 115 -34.50 5.51 23.17
N ALA A 116 -35.34 6.06 22.30
CA ALA A 116 -34.92 6.55 20.98
C ALA A 116 -33.84 7.64 21.06
N SER A 117 -33.96 8.55 22.03
CA SER A 117 -32.98 9.60 22.28
C SER A 117 -31.72 9.06 22.97
N SER A 118 -31.87 8.25 24.02
CA SER A 118 -30.74 7.75 24.82
C SER A 118 -29.84 6.79 24.04
N LEU A 119 -30.42 5.94 23.19
CA LEU A 119 -29.68 4.96 22.40
C LEU A 119 -29.28 5.49 21.02
N ASP A 120 -29.71 6.71 20.66
CA ASP A 120 -29.52 7.30 19.33
C ASP A 120 -29.84 6.28 18.21
N PHE A 121 -30.95 5.54 18.31
CA PHE A 121 -31.28 4.54 17.28
C PHE A 121 -32.08 5.12 16.11
N SER A 122 -32.60 6.35 16.25
CA SER A 122 -33.39 7.04 15.23
C SER A 122 -32.56 7.96 14.33
N GLY A 123 -31.32 8.28 14.71
CA GLY A 123 -30.44 9.17 13.95
C GLY A 123 -29.74 8.53 12.73
N LYS A 124 -28.93 9.33 12.03
CA LYS A 124 -28.06 8.83 10.95
C LYS A 124 -26.91 8.00 11.53
N ARG A 125 -26.55 6.92 10.85
CA ARG A 125 -25.37 6.13 11.21
C ARG A 125 -24.11 6.87 10.79
N LYS A 126 -23.10 6.85 11.67
CA LYS A 126 -21.82 7.49 11.41
C LYS A 126 -20.95 6.59 10.54
N MET A 127 -20.36 7.17 9.49
CA MET A 127 -19.48 6.45 8.55
C MET A 127 -17.99 6.62 8.90
N ALA A 128 -17.63 7.77 9.45
CA ALA A 128 -16.26 8.01 9.90
C ALA A 128 -15.98 7.14 11.14
N TYR A 129 -14.84 6.43 11.15
CA TYR A 129 -14.48 5.49 12.22
C TYR A 129 -14.58 6.09 13.62
N SER A 130 -14.05 7.30 13.84
CA SER A 130 -14.07 7.95 15.15
C SER A 130 -15.49 8.24 15.64
N ASP A 131 -16.34 8.78 14.76
CA ASP A 131 -17.74 9.05 15.09
C ASP A 131 -18.55 7.76 15.29
N TRP A 132 -18.27 6.74 14.46
CA TRP A 132 -18.86 5.41 14.59
C TRP A 132 -18.50 4.77 15.92
N LEU A 133 -17.22 4.81 16.33
CA LEU A 133 -16.75 4.23 17.58
C LEU A 133 -17.47 4.87 18.78
N VAL A 134 -17.60 6.20 18.78
CA VAL A 134 -18.35 6.93 19.81
C VAL A 134 -19.82 6.54 19.82
N GLN A 135 -20.47 6.50 18.65
CA GLN A 135 -21.88 6.14 18.54
C GLN A 135 -22.16 4.72 19.04
N VAL A 136 -21.35 3.74 18.62
CA VAL A 136 -21.49 2.33 19.02
C VAL A 136 -21.15 2.17 20.51
N GLY A 137 -20.06 2.77 20.99
CA GLY A 137 -19.69 2.74 22.40
C GLY A 137 -20.77 3.31 23.32
N ASN A 138 -21.35 4.45 22.94
CA ASN A 138 -22.47 5.05 23.67
C ASN A 138 -23.70 4.14 23.68
N PHE A 139 -24.05 3.55 22.55
CA PHE A 139 -25.18 2.62 22.46
C PHE A 139 -25.05 1.47 23.47
N TYR A 140 -23.93 0.75 23.48
CA TYR A 140 -23.71 -0.35 24.42
C TYR A 140 -23.60 0.12 25.87
N SER A 141 -22.94 1.26 26.12
CA SER A 141 -22.85 1.84 27.47
C SER A 141 -24.23 2.17 28.05
N GLN A 142 -25.14 2.72 27.25
CA GLN A 142 -26.48 3.09 27.69
C GLN A 142 -27.36 1.86 27.94
N LEU A 143 -27.24 0.81 27.14
CA LEU A 143 -27.94 -0.46 27.38
C LEU A 143 -27.53 -1.10 28.71
N LEU A 144 -26.23 -1.10 29.02
CA LEU A 144 -25.70 -1.66 30.27
C LEU A 144 -26.01 -0.80 31.50
N LYS A 145 -26.03 0.52 31.36
CA LYS A 145 -26.29 1.45 32.47
C LYS A 145 -27.76 1.54 32.87
N ASN A 146 -28.68 1.18 31.98
CA ASN A 146 -30.12 1.34 32.22
C ASN A 146 -30.79 -0.02 32.46
N PRO A 147 -31.18 -0.35 33.70
CA PRO A 147 -31.82 -1.62 34.03
C PRO A 147 -33.12 -1.86 33.26
N ILE A 148 -33.88 -0.80 32.94
CA ILE A 148 -35.13 -0.94 32.16
C ILE A 148 -34.81 -1.41 30.74
N PHE A 149 -33.75 -0.88 30.12
CA PHE A 149 -33.33 -1.31 28.80
C PHE A 149 -32.83 -2.76 28.81
N MET A 150 -32.03 -3.11 29.82
CA MET A 150 -31.52 -4.46 29.98
C MET A 150 -32.64 -5.48 30.17
N SER A 151 -33.64 -5.19 31.02
CA SER A 151 -34.81 -6.05 31.21
C SER A 151 -35.58 -6.30 29.92
N LYS A 152 -35.71 -5.28 29.05
CA LYS A 152 -36.33 -5.48 27.72
C LYS A 152 -35.50 -6.38 26.81
N LEU A 153 -34.18 -6.21 26.78
CA LEU A 153 -33.29 -7.04 25.97
C LEU A 153 -33.30 -8.51 26.41
N GLN A 154 -33.43 -8.77 27.71
CA GLN A 154 -33.53 -10.14 28.25
C GLN A 154 -34.76 -10.89 27.72
N THR A 155 -35.84 -10.20 27.33
CA THR A 155 -37.03 -10.83 26.73
C THR A 155 -36.75 -11.52 25.40
N ILE A 156 -35.66 -11.14 24.72
CA ILE A 156 -35.18 -11.75 23.48
C ILE A 156 -33.82 -12.45 23.67
N SER A 157 -33.53 -12.84 24.92
CA SER A 157 -32.32 -13.59 25.30
C SER A 157 -30.98 -12.87 25.08
N ILE A 158 -30.96 -11.54 24.94
CA ILE A 158 -29.72 -10.76 24.99
C ILE A 158 -29.41 -10.45 26.45
N LYS A 159 -28.23 -10.90 26.91
CA LYS A 159 -27.78 -10.78 28.30
C LYS A 159 -26.73 -9.69 28.45
N GLU A 160 -26.43 -9.36 29.71
CA GLU A 160 -25.40 -8.38 30.05
C GLU A 160 -24.03 -8.81 29.52
N GLU A 161 -23.73 -10.11 29.59
CA GLU A 161 -22.48 -10.71 29.10
C GLU A 161 -22.31 -10.52 27.58
N ASP A 162 -23.40 -10.61 26.81
CA ASP A 162 -23.35 -10.41 25.35
C ASP A 162 -22.95 -8.97 25.01
N LEU A 163 -23.46 -8.00 25.78
CA LEU A 163 -23.13 -6.58 25.58
C LEU A 163 -21.72 -6.25 26.05
N LYS A 164 -21.26 -6.83 27.16
CA LYS A 164 -19.87 -6.70 27.64
C LYS A 164 -18.88 -7.27 26.63
N MET A 165 -19.18 -8.41 26.02
CA MET A 165 -18.36 -8.98 24.96
C MET A 165 -18.17 -7.99 23.79
N VAL A 166 -19.19 -7.20 23.45
CA VAL A 166 -19.04 -6.17 22.42
C VAL A 166 -18.19 -5.00 22.91
N GLN A 167 -18.28 -4.60 24.19
CA GLN A 167 -17.38 -3.58 24.75
C GLN A 167 -15.90 -4.02 24.73
N ASP A 168 -15.63 -5.30 24.97
CA ASP A 168 -14.27 -5.86 24.84
C ASP A 168 -13.79 -5.79 23.38
N LYS A 169 -14.65 -6.16 22.42
CA LYS A 169 -14.36 -6.01 20.98
C LYS A 169 -14.11 -4.55 20.59
N LEU A 170 -14.83 -3.59 21.16
CA LEU A 170 -14.62 -2.16 20.93
C LEU A 170 -13.27 -1.69 21.48
N SER A 171 -12.79 -2.26 22.58
CA SER A 171 -11.46 -1.99 23.12
C SER A 171 -10.36 -2.58 22.21
N GLU A 172 -10.58 -3.79 21.72
CA GLU A 172 -9.65 -4.47 20.80
C GLU A 172 -9.50 -3.73 19.46
N ILE A 173 -10.60 -3.24 18.87
CA ILE A 173 -10.53 -2.53 17.58
C ILE A 173 -9.79 -1.19 17.68
N ILE A 174 -9.75 -0.55 18.84
CA ILE A 174 -8.93 0.66 19.08
C ILE A 174 -7.45 0.30 18.89
N PHE A 175 -6.98 -0.77 19.54
CA PHE A 175 -5.60 -1.25 19.42
C PHE A 175 -5.26 -1.66 17.97
N LEU A 176 -6.19 -2.35 17.29
CA LEU A 176 -6.00 -2.71 15.88
C LEU A 176 -5.89 -1.47 14.98
N LYS A 177 -6.63 -0.40 15.26
CA LYS A 177 -6.55 0.85 14.50
C LYS A 177 -5.21 1.55 14.70
N GLU A 178 -4.69 1.57 15.92
CA GLU A 178 -3.37 2.12 16.23
C GLU A 178 -2.27 1.33 15.52
N THR A 179 -2.35 0.00 15.57
CA THR A 179 -1.42 -0.89 14.85
C THR A 179 -1.48 -0.63 13.35
N GLN A 180 -2.66 -0.57 12.74
CA GLN A 180 -2.83 -0.24 11.33
C GLN A 180 -2.14 1.08 10.96
N LYS A 181 -2.34 2.14 11.75
CA LYS A 181 -1.72 3.44 11.52
C LYS A 181 -0.20 3.37 11.60
N LYS A 182 0.33 2.66 12.61
CA LYS A 182 1.77 2.46 12.78
C LYS A 182 2.39 1.76 11.57
N GLU A 183 1.82 0.64 11.14
CA GLU A 183 2.35 -0.13 10.00
C GLU A 183 2.24 0.67 8.69
N THR A 184 1.16 1.45 8.51
CA THR A 184 1.03 2.37 7.37
C THR A 184 2.15 3.42 7.33
N ALA A 185 2.47 4.02 8.47
CA ALA A 185 3.57 4.98 8.56
C ALA A 185 4.94 4.33 8.28
N GLN A 186 5.15 3.08 8.70
CA GLN A 186 6.38 2.33 8.43
C GLN A 186 6.53 1.96 6.95
N ALA A 187 5.45 1.57 6.29
CA ALA A 187 5.42 1.32 4.84
C ALA A 187 5.71 2.61 4.04
N GLN A 188 5.16 3.75 4.45
CA GLN A 188 5.46 5.03 3.82
C GLN A 188 6.94 5.42 4.02
N LYS A 189 7.44 5.36 5.26
CA LYS A 189 8.84 5.69 5.57
C LYS A 189 9.83 4.81 4.80
N SER A 190 9.57 3.50 4.68
CA SER A 190 10.44 2.60 3.91
C SER A 190 10.42 2.92 2.41
N THR A 191 9.28 3.37 1.87
CA THR A 191 9.17 3.85 0.49
C THR A 191 10.01 5.11 0.27
N GLU A 192 9.88 6.10 1.15
CA GLU A 192 10.66 7.35 1.06
C GLU A 192 12.17 7.09 1.11
N ILE A 193 12.62 6.21 2.02
CA ILE A 193 14.04 5.82 2.14
C ILE A 193 14.53 5.13 0.87
N ARG A 194 13.78 4.14 0.36
CA ARG A 194 14.13 3.41 -0.86
C ARG A 194 14.20 4.36 -2.06
N ASP A 195 13.20 5.22 -2.23
CA ASP A 195 13.08 6.08 -3.41
C ASP A 195 14.15 7.17 -3.42
N LYS A 196 14.47 7.73 -2.25
CA LYS A 196 15.62 8.65 -2.11
C LYS A 196 16.91 7.97 -2.56
N TYR A 197 17.17 6.76 -2.05
CA TYR A 197 18.37 6.00 -2.37
C TYR A 197 18.42 5.60 -3.86
N PHE A 198 17.29 5.16 -4.41
CA PHE A 198 17.12 4.86 -5.83
C PHE A 198 17.47 6.06 -6.70
N ASN A 199 16.93 7.24 -6.40
CA ASN A 199 17.16 8.44 -7.18
C ASN A 199 18.63 8.89 -7.18
N GLU A 200 19.32 8.75 -6.05
CA GLU A 200 20.75 9.05 -5.93
C GLU A 200 21.62 8.06 -6.74
N LEU A 201 21.30 6.77 -6.68
CA LEU A 201 22.02 5.74 -7.45
C LEU A 201 21.70 5.80 -8.95
N HIS A 202 20.45 6.08 -9.30
CA HIS A 202 20.00 6.13 -10.69
C HIS A 202 20.68 7.26 -11.47
N LYS A 203 20.99 8.41 -10.83
CA LYS A 203 21.81 9.46 -11.44
C LYS A 203 23.20 8.94 -11.82
N GLN A 204 23.89 8.27 -10.89
CA GLN A 204 25.21 7.68 -11.15
C GLN A 204 25.17 6.60 -12.24
N TYR A 205 24.10 5.81 -12.29
CA TYR A 205 23.86 4.84 -13.36
C TYR A 205 23.67 5.51 -14.71
N ILE A 206 22.86 6.57 -14.80
CA ILE A 206 22.65 7.32 -16.05
C ILE A 206 23.98 7.89 -16.55
N ASP A 207 24.77 8.49 -15.67
CA ASP A 207 26.07 9.06 -16.03
C ASP A 207 27.01 7.97 -16.56
N PHE A 208 27.09 6.83 -15.87
CA PHE A 208 27.88 5.68 -16.34
C PHE A 208 27.44 5.21 -17.73
N VAL A 209 26.13 5.04 -17.94
CA VAL A 209 25.57 4.63 -19.24
C VAL A 209 25.87 5.67 -20.33
N ALA A 210 25.82 6.96 -20.02
CA ALA A 210 26.14 8.02 -20.97
C ALA A 210 27.61 7.98 -21.38
N TYR A 211 28.53 7.88 -20.42
CA TYR A 211 29.96 7.74 -20.69
C TYR A 211 30.27 6.45 -21.46
N ALA A 212 29.69 5.31 -21.06
CA ALA A 212 29.85 4.04 -21.74
C ALA A 212 29.40 4.11 -23.22
N LYS A 213 28.27 4.78 -23.51
CA LYS A 213 27.79 4.98 -24.89
C LYS A 213 28.74 5.80 -25.77
N VAL A 214 29.53 6.69 -25.18
CA VAL A 214 30.50 7.51 -25.90
C VAL A 214 31.82 6.76 -26.08
N ALA A 215 32.27 6.04 -25.05
CA ALA A 215 33.57 5.38 -25.04
C ALA A 215 33.58 4.01 -25.72
N LEU A 216 32.48 3.27 -25.68
CA LEU A 216 32.39 1.93 -26.26
C LEU A 216 31.97 2.03 -27.74
N SER A 217 32.90 1.70 -28.62
CA SER A 217 32.71 1.71 -30.08
C SER A 217 32.00 0.46 -30.61
N GLN A 218 32.05 -0.65 -29.86
CA GLN A 218 31.46 -1.93 -30.24
C GLN A 218 30.06 -2.09 -29.68
N ALA A 219 29.09 -2.41 -30.53
CA ALA A 219 27.71 -2.66 -30.12
C ALA A 219 27.60 -3.81 -29.10
N GLN A 220 28.47 -4.83 -29.22
CA GLN A 220 28.52 -5.97 -28.30
C GLN A 220 28.93 -5.56 -26.88
N ASP A 221 29.83 -4.58 -26.72
CA ASP A 221 30.26 -4.10 -25.39
C ASP A 221 29.11 -3.34 -24.70
N LEU A 222 28.33 -2.58 -25.47
CA LEU A 222 27.13 -1.91 -24.96
C LEU A 222 26.02 -2.91 -24.61
N GLU A 223 25.79 -3.92 -25.45
CA GLU A 223 24.83 -4.98 -25.17
C GLU A 223 25.23 -5.78 -23.92
N ALA A 224 26.52 -6.01 -23.69
CA ALA A 224 27.02 -6.67 -22.49
C ALA A 224 26.68 -5.87 -21.21
N LEU A 225 26.63 -4.54 -21.27
CA LEU A 225 26.16 -3.68 -20.16
C LEU A 225 24.63 -3.68 -19.99
N GLY A 226 23.89 -4.37 -20.85
CA GLY A 226 22.43 -4.31 -20.90
C GLY A 226 21.89 -3.03 -21.55
N ILE A 227 22.72 -2.31 -22.31
CA ILE A 227 22.34 -1.08 -23.01
C ILE A 227 21.83 -1.46 -24.40
N VAL A 228 20.55 -1.17 -24.67
CA VAL A 228 19.96 -1.43 -25.99
C VAL A 228 20.54 -0.47 -27.02
N THR A 229 21.21 -1.03 -28.03
CA THR A 229 21.64 -0.32 -29.25
C THR A 229 20.59 -0.53 -30.35
N LYS A 230 20.44 0.42 -31.28
CA LYS A 230 19.66 0.16 -32.49
C LYS A 230 20.49 -0.77 -33.36
N ARG A 231 19.97 -1.98 -33.64
CA ARG A 231 20.53 -2.84 -34.68
C ARG A 231 20.36 -2.14 -36.02
N ASN A 232 21.47 -1.85 -36.69
CA ASN A 232 21.48 -1.43 -38.09
C ASN A 232 21.20 -2.61 -39.00
#